data_AF-A0A1H9ZD46-F1
#
_entry.id   AF-A0A1H9ZD46-F1
#
_cell.length_a   1.000
_cell.length_b   1.000
_cell.length_c   1.000
_cell.angle_alpha   90.00
_cell.angle_beta   90.00
_cell.angle_gamma   90.00
#
_symmetry.space_group_name_H-M   'P 1'
#
loop_
_entity.id
_entity.type
_entity.pdbx_description
1 polymer ?
#
loop_
_entity_poly.entity_id
_entity_poly.type
_entity_poly.pdbx_seq_one_letter_code
_entity_poly.pdbx_strand_id
1 'polypeptide(L)'
;MCTTPTRGATRRYAADIVALHDRLSYRHLLDALPHADLLHRAERGDGLVTVAAATEHLPHRYLLGLQGFRLAQYLQLGWACEEALHRSAGFCEPLQSLHPDDVHVVTYSSRSGRILGYLGLTTSGDLEPRDLHDPGRARFPVEAAHRVDVFAAVPAPAGVRSDQVRELKRFVHSRTLTDKAQRLRVTLELLLGAGRTLVALEPAVRVLVGDVEEQVALRHLLLAGLDVHLIEDTRPWLPDDDLLHLAYTRRAEVKPFVAQVPDRAELAGRVELLEAALASEDLFEAADAFSDAVRGSARRTAA
;
A
#
# COMPACT_ATOMS: atom_id res chain seq x y z
N MET A 1 -26.49 -0.09 6.87
CA MET A 1 -26.06 -0.68 5.60
C MET A 1 -25.86 0.47 4.64
N CYS A 2 -24.68 0.56 4.01
CA CYS A 2 -24.26 1.68 3.15
C CYS A 2 -25.06 1.82 1.84
N THR A 3 -26.25 1.23 1.79
CA THR A 3 -27.22 1.16 0.70
C THR A 3 -28.32 2.22 0.81
N THR A 4 -28.37 2.97 1.92
CA THR A 4 -29.36 4.02 2.15
C THR A 4 -28.80 5.37 1.67
N PRO A 5 -29.60 6.28 1.07
CA PRO A 5 -29.14 7.62 0.74
C PRO A 5 -28.55 8.31 1.97
N THR A 6 -27.31 8.79 1.86
CA THR A 6 -26.58 9.38 2.99
C THR A 6 -27.37 10.54 3.60
N ARG A 7 -27.67 10.46 4.90
CA ARG A 7 -28.26 11.58 5.67
C ARG A 7 -27.33 12.79 5.64
N GLY A 8 -27.90 14.00 5.66
CA GLY A 8 -27.12 15.24 5.60
C GLY A 8 -26.02 15.36 6.67
N ALA A 9 -26.30 14.90 7.90
CA ALA A 9 -25.32 14.88 8.99
C ALA A 9 -24.14 13.92 8.72
N THR A 10 -24.41 12.74 8.16
CA THR A 10 -23.39 11.73 7.83
C THR A 10 -22.45 12.23 6.73
N ARG A 11 -23.00 12.84 5.68
CA ARG A 11 -22.18 13.45 4.61
C ARG A 11 -21.32 14.58 5.15
N ARG A 12 -21.88 15.43 6.02
CA ARG A 12 -21.13 16.51 6.67
C ARG A 12 -19.98 15.95 7.51
N TYR A 13 -20.24 14.92 8.31
CA TYR A 13 -19.19 14.30 9.13
C TYR A 13 -18.04 13.76 8.27
N ALA A 14 -18.34 13.03 7.18
CA ALA A 14 -17.32 12.56 6.26
C ALA A 14 -16.50 13.72 5.64
N ALA A 15 -17.16 14.81 5.24
CA ALA A 15 -16.50 16.01 4.73
C ALA A 15 -15.60 16.68 5.78
N ASP A 16 -16.05 16.74 7.04
CA ASP A 16 -15.27 17.28 8.16
C ASP A 16 -14.02 16.41 8.43
N ILE A 17 -14.11 15.08 8.33
CA ILE A 17 -12.96 14.17 8.42
C ILE A 17 -11.96 14.39 7.28
N VAL A 18 -12.44 14.56 6.04
CA VAL A 18 -11.56 14.90 4.90
C VAL A 18 -10.85 16.23 5.16
N ALA A 19 -11.60 17.26 5.57
CA ALA A 19 -11.05 18.58 5.86
C ALA A 19 -10.06 18.59 7.03
N LEU A 20 -10.27 17.76 8.05
CA LEU A 20 -9.33 17.57 9.16
C LEU A 20 -7.99 17.05 8.63
N HIS A 21 -8.00 15.94 7.89
CA HIS A 21 -6.77 15.31 7.40
C HIS A 21 -6.04 16.13 6.34
N ASP A 22 -6.76 16.94 5.57
CA ASP A 22 -6.15 17.90 4.64
C ASP A 22 -5.36 19.02 5.33
N ARG A 23 -5.67 19.32 6.60
CA ARG A 23 -5.02 20.37 7.40
C ARG A 23 -3.89 19.83 8.29
N LEU A 24 -3.76 18.52 8.44
CA LEU A 24 -2.69 17.94 9.25
C LEU A 24 -1.33 18.13 8.56
N SER A 25 -0.32 18.36 9.39
CA SER A 25 1.07 18.51 8.97
C SER A 25 1.94 17.43 9.61
N TYR A 26 2.76 16.81 8.79
CA TYR A 26 3.70 15.73 9.12
C TYR A 26 5.15 16.21 9.00
N ARG A 27 5.40 17.52 9.05
CA ARG A 27 6.76 18.09 8.91
C ARG A 27 7.75 17.49 9.90
N HIS A 28 7.30 17.20 11.13
CA HIS A 28 8.11 16.62 12.20
C HIS A 28 8.03 15.09 12.27
N LEU A 29 7.48 14.41 11.25
CA LEU A 29 7.43 12.96 11.22
C LEU A 29 8.85 12.39 11.32
N LEU A 30 9.76 12.85 10.46
CA LEU A 30 11.13 12.37 10.42
C LEU A 30 11.89 12.62 11.74
N ASP A 31 11.68 13.77 12.38
CA ASP A 31 12.28 14.11 13.69
C ASP A 31 11.81 13.17 14.83
N ALA A 32 10.64 12.56 14.67
CA ALA A 32 10.03 11.72 15.68
C ALA A 32 10.29 10.23 15.48
N LEU A 33 11.03 9.85 14.43
CA LEU A 33 11.37 8.48 14.12
C LEU A 33 12.82 8.17 14.55
N PRO A 34 13.08 6.97 15.08
CA PRO A 34 14.44 6.55 15.36
C PRO A 34 15.19 6.31 14.04
N HIS A 35 16.10 7.21 13.68
CA HIS A 35 16.77 7.17 12.38
C HIS A 35 17.53 5.88 12.08
N ALA A 36 18.05 5.21 13.11
CA ALA A 36 18.78 3.95 12.97
C ALA A 36 17.89 2.79 12.51
N ASP A 37 16.58 2.87 12.76
CA ASP A 37 15.62 1.80 12.51
C ASP A 37 14.76 2.07 11.26
N LEU A 38 15.09 3.11 10.49
CA LEU A 38 14.40 3.41 9.23
C LEU A 38 14.84 2.44 8.13
N LEU A 39 13.87 1.79 7.52
CA LEU A 39 14.08 0.90 6.37
C LEU A 39 14.41 1.69 5.09
N HIS A 40 13.94 2.93 5.01
CA HIS A 40 14.28 3.87 3.97
C HIS A 40 14.09 5.31 4.42
N ARG A 41 14.98 6.21 3.95
CA ARG A 41 14.87 7.65 4.06
C ARG A 41 15.45 8.29 2.80
N ALA A 42 14.68 9.16 2.17
CA ALA A 42 15.14 10.03 1.09
C ALA A 42 14.63 11.45 1.33
N GLU A 43 15.54 12.43 1.30
CA GLU A 43 15.22 13.86 1.32
C GLU A 43 15.73 14.48 0.03
N ARG A 44 14.82 15.00 -0.77
CA ARG A 44 15.11 15.55 -2.09
C ARG A 44 15.22 17.07 -2.02
N GLY A 45 16.08 17.64 -2.87
CA GLY A 45 16.32 19.09 -2.92
C GLY A 45 15.09 19.92 -3.33
N ASP A 46 14.08 19.29 -3.94
CA ASP A 46 12.78 19.90 -4.28
C ASP A 46 11.79 19.92 -3.09
N GLY A 47 12.23 19.45 -1.92
CA GLY A 47 11.45 19.41 -0.69
C GLY A 47 10.55 18.19 -0.56
N LEU A 48 10.70 17.16 -1.40
CA LEU A 48 10.05 15.87 -1.22
C LEU A 48 10.80 15.02 -0.19
N VAL A 49 10.07 14.38 0.73
CA VAL A 49 10.64 13.47 1.72
C VAL A 49 9.89 12.14 1.65
N THR A 50 10.63 11.05 1.52
CA THR A 50 10.12 9.68 1.54
C THR A 50 10.72 8.92 2.71
N VAL A 51 9.89 8.22 3.47
CA VAL A 51 10.30 7.41 4.62
C VAL A 51 9.57 6.07 4.59
N ALA A 52 10.29 4.99 4.91
CA ALA A 52 9.70 3.70 5.23
C ALA A 52 10.05 3.32 6.66
N ALA A 53 9.03 3.03 7.48
CA ALA A 53 9.18 2.65 8.88
C ALA A 53 8.18 1.55 9.25
N ALA A 54 8.60 0.64 10.14
CA ALA A 54 7.71 -0.33 10.76
C ALA A 54 6.71 0.35 11.71
N THR A 55 5.56 -0.26 11.93
CA THR A 55 4.48 0.24 12.80
C THR A 55 5.00 0.48 14.22
N GLU A 56 5.82 -0.42 14.75
CA GLU A 56 6.38 -0.30 16.10
C GLU A 56 7.24 0.96 16.32
N HIS A 57 7.86 1.48 15.26
CA HIS A 57 8.71 2.67 15.33
C HIS A 57 7.93 3.97 15.12
N LEU A 58 6.66 3.89 14.71
CA LEU A 58 5.82 5.06 14.48
C LEU A 58 5.10 5.46 15.76
N PRO A 59 5.33 6.69 16.28
CA PRO A 59 4.55 7.19 17.40
C PRO A 59 3.05 7.17 17.09
N HIS A 60 2.24 6.78 18.08
CA HIS A 60 0.79 6.58 17.92
C HIS A 60 0.06 7.72 17.20
N ARG A 61 0.44 8.99 17.46
CA ARG A 61 -0.13 10.16 16.78
C ARG A 61 0.06 10.15 15.27
N TYR A 62 1.19 9.66 14.78
CA TYR A 62 1.46 9.56 13.35
C TYR A 62 0.72 8.37 12.75
N LEU A 63 0.62 7.23 13.46
CA LEU A 63 -0.22 6.11 13.00
C LEU A 63 -1.68 6.54 12.80
N LEU A 64 -2.26 7.28 13.75
CA LEU A 64 -3.60 7.88 13.60
C LEU A 64 -3.70 8.78 12.37
N GLY A 65 -2.69 9.63 12.16
CA GLY A 65 -2.63 10.51 10.99
C GLY A 65 -2.50 9.75 9.67
N LEU A 66 -1.66 8.73 9.59
CA LEU A 66 -1.47 7.91 8.38
C LEU A 66 -2.75 7.14 8.01
N GLN A 67 -3.38 6.49 9.00
CA GLN A 67 -4.67 5.82 8.80
C GLN A 67 -5.79 6.81 8.45
N GLY A 68 -5.72 8.02 9.01
CA GLY A 68 -6.64 9.11 8.71
C GLY A 68 -6.49 9.66 7.29
N PHE A 69 -5.25 9.84 6.84
CA PHE A 69 -4.93 10.26 5.47
C PHE A 69 -5.52 9.27 4.45
N ARG A 70 -5.30 7.97 4.66
CA ARG A 70 -5.84 6.90 3.79
C ARG A 70 -7.36 6.94 3.77
N LEU A 71 -8.00 6.97 4.94
CA LEU A 71 -9.45 7.11 5.07
C LEU A 71 -9.98 8.32 4.29
N ALA A 72 -9.35 9.49 4.45
CA ALA A 72 -9.76 10.70 3.74
C ALA A 72 -9.69 10.54 2.22
N GLN A 73 -8.70 9.81 1.69
CA GLN A 73 -8.64 9.51 0.26
C GLN A 73 -9.75 8.53 -0.14
N TYR A 74 -10.05 7.51 0.66
CA TYR A 74 -11.11 6.53 0.38
C TYR A 74 -12.51 7.12 0.43
N LEU A 75 -12.76 8.08 1.34
CA LEU A 75 -14.02 8.83 1.36
C LEU A 75 -14.19 9.65 0.08
N GLN A 76 -13.14 10.35 -0.37
CA GLN A 76 -13.17 11.14 -1.60
C GLN A 76 -13.33 10.28 -2.87
N LEU A 77 -12.87 9.02 -2.82
CA LEU A 77 -13.06 8.03 -3.90
C LEU A 77 -14.42 7.30 -3.81
N GLY A 78 -15.18 7.50 -2.73
CA GLY A 78 -16.42 6.79 -2.48
C GLY A 78 -16.25 5.31 -2.13
N TRP A 79 -15.04 4.91 -1.72
CA TRP A 79 -14.65 3.55 -1.33
C TRP A 79 -14.84 3.27 0.16
N ALA A 80 -14.84 4.31 0.99
CA ALA A 80 -15.16 4.19 2.40
C ALA A 80 -16.64 4.50 2.66
N CYS A 81 -17.27 3.73 3.55
CA CYS A 81 -18.66 3.91 3.92
C CYS A 81 -18.83 5.03 4.96
N GLU A 82 -19.43 6.14 4.53
CA GLU A 82 -19.73 7.30 5.39
C GLU A 82 -20.64 6.92 6.57
N GLU A 83 -21.61 6.03 6.39
CA GLU A 83 -22.49 5.58 7.48
C GLU A 83 -21.77 4.76 8.54
N ALA A 84 -20.90 3.84 8.12
CA ALA A 84 -20.10 3.03 9.03
C ALA A 84 -19.17 3.93 9.86
N LEU A 85 -18.52 4.88 9.20
CA LEU A 85 -17.67 5.88 9.82
C LEU A 85 -18.42 6.76 10.83
N HIS A 86 -19.58 7.29 10.46
CA HIS A 86 -20.38 8.14 11.33
C HIS A 86 -20.93 7.37 12.54
N ARG A 87 -21.37 6.11 12.35
CA ARG A 87 -21.90 5.26 13.43
C ARG A 87 -20.82 4.89 14.45
N SER A 88 -19.59 4.65 14.00
CA SER A 88 -18.46 4.34 14.88
C SER A 88 -17.81 5.59 15.49
N ALA A 89 -18.24 6.79 15.09
CA ALA A 89 -17.54 8.05 15.37
C ALA A 89 -16.04 7.99 15.02
N GLY A 90 -15.71 7.25 13.96
CA GLY A 90 -14.34 7.05 13.52
C GLY A 90 -13.79 8.26 12.78
N PHE A 91 -12.48 8.51 12.93
CA PHE A 91 -11.77 9.57 12.21
C PHE A 91 -10.51 9.05 11.49
N CYS A 92 -10.20 7.76 11.60
CA CYS A 92 -9.14 7.06 10.89
C CYS A 92 -9.55 5.60 10.65
N GLU A 93 -8.82 4.88 9.80
CA GLU A 93 -8.96 3.41 9.75
C GLU A 93 -8.59 2.77 11.11
N PRO A 94 -9.17 1.60 11.45
CA PRO A 94 -8.87 0.90 12.71
C PRO A 94 -7.39 0.57 12.86
N LEU A 95 -6.83 0.81 14.05
CA LEU A 95 -5.42 0.50 14.36
C LEU A 95 -5.22 -0.93 14.86
N GLN A 96 -6.29 -1.58 15.32
CA GLN A 96 -6.23 -2.91 15.93
C GLN A 96 -5.84 -4.01 14.93
N SER A 97 -5.95 -3.72 13.63
CA SER A 97 -5.55 -4.62 12.55
C SER A 97 -4.12 -4.40 12.07
N LEU A 98 -3.38 -3.45 12.64
CA LEU A 98 -1.98 -3.21 12.28
C LEU A 98 -1.07 -4.16 13.07
N HIS A 99 -0.15 -4.81 12.37
CA HIS A 99 0.91 -5.58 12.98
C HIS A 99 2.13 -4.68 13.27
N PRO A 100 2.87 -4.87 14.38
CA PRO A 100 4.11 -4.14 14.66
C PRO A 100 5.10 -4.09 13.47
N ASP A 101 5.21 -5.19 12.75
CA ASP A 101 6.10 -5.34 11.58
C ASP A 101 5.50 -4.85 10.25
N ASP A 102 4.28 -4.32 10.24
CA ASP A 102 3.74 -3.70 9.04
C ASP A 102 4.58 -2.47 8.70
N VAL A 103 4.98 -2.32 7.44
CA VAL A 103 5.79 -1.19 6.99
C VAL A 103 4.93 -0.15 6.28
N HIS A 104 5.11 1.10 6.68
CA HIS A 104 4.47 2.26 6.10
C HIS A 104 5.48 3.05 5.26
N VAL A 105 5.25 3.11 3.95
CA VAL A 105 6.02 3.95 3.03
C VAL A 105 5.22 5.23 2.78
N VAL A 106 5.79 6.37 3.15
CA VAL A 106 5.11 7.67 3.14
C VAL A 106 5.97 8.67 2.40
N THR A 107 5.38 9.34 1.42
CA THR A 107 5.98 10.49 0.75
C THR A 107 5.22 11.75 1.12
N TYR A 108 5.90 12.77 1.63
CA TYR A 108 5.31 14.04 2.06
C TYR A 108 6.17 15.24 1.62
N SER A 109 5.56 16.42 1.60
CA SER A 109 6.29 17.67 1.34
C SER A 109 6.89 18.21 2.64
N SER A 110 8.20 18.41 2.71
CA SER A 110 8.87 19.07 3.84
C SER A 110 8.34 20.49 4.07
N ARG A 111 8.03 21.21 2.99
CA ARG A 111 7.52 22.59 3.04
C ARG A 111 6.14 22.68 3.65
N SER A 112 5.17 21.88 3.22
CA SER A 112 3.79 21.96 3.74
C SER A 112 3.50 20.97 4.87
N GLY A 113 4.34 19.94 5.02
CA GLY A 113 4.08 18.79 5.86
C GLY A 113 2.97 17.88 5.33
N ARG A 114 2.38 18.12 4.16
CA ARG A 114 1.26 17.30 3.66
C ARG A 114 1.77 16.00 3.05
N ILE A 115 1.09 14.89 3.38
CA ILE A 115 1.30 13.61 2.73
C ILE A 115 0.81 13.72 1.27
N LEU A 116 1.66 13.27 0.35
CA LEU A 116 1.39 13.24 -1.08
C LEU A 116 1.10 11.83 -1.58
N GLY A 117 1.68 10.83 -0.93
CA GLY A 117 1.48 9.43 -1.26
C GLY A 117 1.73 8.50 -0.08
N TYR A 118 1.10 7.34 -0.11
CA TYR A 118 1.24 6.29 0.88
C TYR A 118 1.20 4.92 0.19
N LEU A 119 1.99 3.97 0.70
CA LEU A 119 1.95 2.55 0.39
C LEU A 119 2.18 1.76 1.69
N GLY A 120 1.49 0.62 1.86
CA GLY A 120 1.69 -0.28 2.98
C GLY A 120 2.17 -1.65 2.54
N LEU A 121 3.08 -2.24 3.31
CA LEU A 121 3.48 -3.65 3.23
C LEU A 121 3.06 -4.32 4.54
N THR A 122 1.97 -5.07 4.53
CA THR A 122 1.47 -5.73 5.73
C THR A 122 2.02 -7.14 5.86
N THR A 123 2.30 -7.59 7.07
CA THR A 123 2.77 -8.96 7.34
C THR A 123 1.61 -9.93 7.60
N SER A 124 1.93 -11.20 7.84
CA SER A 124 0.95 -12.19 8.31
C SER A 124 0.50 -11.84 9.73
N GLY A 125 -0.73 -12.23 10.08
CA GLY A 125 -1.23 -12.16 11.45
C GLY A 125 -0.77 -13.33 12.34
N ASP A 126 0.17 -14.16 11.87
CA ASP A 126 0.72 -15.26 12.64
C ASP A 126 1.67 -14.75 13.74
N LEU A 127 1.56 -15.31 14.94
CA LEU A 127 2.51 -15.02 16.03
C LEU A 127 3.91 -15.60 15.78
N GLU A 128 3.97 -16.68 15.00
CA GLU A 128 5.21 -17.38 14.64
C GLU A 128 5.14 -17.76 13.16
N PRO A 129 6.27 -17.78 12.44
CA PRO A 129 6.29 -18.17 11.03
C PRO A 129 5.69 -19.55 10.77
N ARG A 130 4.77 -19.64 9.82
CA ARG A 130 4.10 -20.90 9.43
C ARG A 130 4.30 -21.24 7.97
N ASP A 131 4.16 -22.52 7.67
CA ASP A 131 4.07 -22.99 6.28
C ASP A 131 2.84 -22.36 5.59
N LEU A 132 2.96 -22.00 4.31
CA LEU A 132 1.88 -21.33 3.59
C LEU A 132 0.64 -22.23 3.39
N HIS A 133 0.83 -23.55 3.40
CA HIS A 133 -0.22 -24.55 3.28
C HIS A 133 -0.73 -25.07 4.64
N ASP A 134 -0.21 -24.57 5.77
CA ASP A 134 -0.78 -24.88 7.09
C ASP A 134 -2.20 -24.31 7.16
N PRO A 135 -3.25 -25.15 7.32
CA PRO A 135 -4.64 -24.68 7.40
C PRO A 135 -4.88 -23.77 8.62
N GLY A 136 -3.99 -23.79 9.62
CA GLY A 136 -4.02 -22.91 10.79
C GLY A 136 -3.27 -21.59 10.62
N ARG A 137 -2.67 -21.31 9.45
CA ARG A 137 -2.03 -20.03 9.14
C ARG A 137 -3.07 -18.90 9.11
N ALA A 138 -2.71 -17.75 9.67
CA ALA A 138 -3.49 -16.53 9.51
C ALA A 138 -3.59 -16.16 8.03
N ARG A 139 -4.82 -15.91 7.57
CA ARG A 139 -5.06 -15.45 6.19
C ARG A 139 -4.53 -14.04 6.00
N PHE A 140 -3.87 -13.79 4.87
CA PHE A 140 -3.58 -12.44 4.42
C PHE A 140 -4.91 -11.71 4.16
N PRO A 141 -5.00 -10.40 4.41
CA PRO A 141 -6.29 -9.74 4.23
C PRO A 141 -6.84 -9.78 2.78
N VAL A 142 -6.04 -10.01 1.73
CA VAL A 142 -6.58 -10.38 0.39
C VAL A 142 -7.30 -11.74 0.39
N GLU A 143 -6.72 -12.76 1.01
CA GLU A 143 -7.33 -14.10 1.14
C GLU A 143 -8.64 -14.03 1.91
N ALA A 144 -8.69 -13.20 2.95
CA ALA A 144 -9.92 -12.95 3.71
C ALA A 144 -10.99 -12.25 2.85
N ALA A 145 -10.63 -11.16 2.16
CA ALA A 145 -11.56 -10.39 1.34
C ALA A 145 -12.11 -11.20 0.15
N HIS A 146 -11.26 -11.99 -0.50
CA HIS A 146 -11.65 -12.81 -1.66
C HIS A 146 -12.16 -14.20 -1.29
N ARG A 147 -11.99 -14.61 -0.03
CA ARG A 147 -12.34 -15.94 0.50
C ARG A 147 -11.66 -17.08 -0.26
N VAL A 148 -10.40 -16.87 -0.63
CA VAL A 148 -9.56 -17.84 -1.34
C VAL A 148 -8.29 -18.12 -0.54
N ASP A 149 -7.62 -19.23 -0.87
CA ASP A 149 -6.20 -19.44 -0.56
C ASP A 149 -5.42 -19.09 -1.84
N VAL A 150 -4.66 -18.00 -1.80
CA VAL A 150 -3.95 -17.55 -3.01
C VAL A 150 -2.84 -18.51 -3.42
N PHE A 151 -2.32 -19.30 -2.48
CA PHE A 151 -1.24 -20.26 -2.72
C PHE A 151 -1.75 -21.62 -3.21
N ALA A 152 -3.05 -21.88 -3.11
CA ALA A 152 -3.69 -23.01 -3.79
C ALA A 152 -3.73 -22.79 -5.32
N ALA A 153 -3.95 -21.54 -5.76
CA ALA A 153 -3.99 -21.17 -7.17
C ALA A 153 -2.59 -20.91 -7.75
N VAL A 154 -1.73 -20.23 -6.99
CA VAL A 154 -0.36 -19.86 -7.43
C VAL A 154 0.66 -20.37 -6.42
N PRO A 155 1.36 -21.48 -6.73
CA PRO A 155 2.35 -22.05 -5.81
C PRO A 155 3.46 -21.06 -5.46
N ALA A 156 3.71 -20.91 -4.16
CA ALA A 156 4.88 -20.17 -3.68
C ALA A 156 6.17 -20.98 -3.92
N PRO A 157 7.35 -20.32 -3.96
CA PRO A 157 8.62 -21.02 -3.94
C PRO A 157 8.74 -21.98 -2.74
N ALA A 158 9.44 -23.10 -2.92
CA ALA A 158 9.62 -24.08 -1.86
C ALA A 158 10.25 -23.47 -0.59
N GLY A 159 9.72 -23.87 0.56
CA GLY A 159 10.19 -23.45 1.88
C GLY A 159 9.86 -22.01 2.26
N VAL A 160 9.06 -21.29 1.47
CA VAL A 160 8.54 -19.97 1.87
C VAL A 160 7.56 -20.15 3.01
N ARG A 161 7.73 -19.35 4.05
CA ARG A 161 6.84 -19.26 5.21
C ARG A 161 6.10 -17.91 5.24
N SER A 162 5.12 -17.78 6.11
CA SER A 162 4.28 -16.59 6.23
C SER A 162 5.03 -15.30 6.57
N ASP A 163 6.18 -15.38 7.26
CA ASP A 163 7.07 -14.25 7.57
C ASP A 163 7.88 -13.75 6.37
N GLN A 164 7.96 -14.54 5.29
CA GLN A 164 8.61 -14.18 4.02
C GLN A 164 7.61 -13.69 2.96
N VAL A 165 6.35 -13.51 3.35
CA VAL A 165 5.30 -12.93 2.51
C VAL A 165 4.96 -11.54 3.05
N ARG A 166 4.75 -10.58 2.16
CA ARG A 166 4.13 -9.31 2.50
C ARG A 166 2.94 -9.06 1.60
N GLU A 167 1.89 -8.48 2.14
CA GLU A 167 0.80 -7.99 1.34
C GLU A 167 1.02 -6.52 0.99
N LEU A 168 1.13 -6.21 -0.31
CA LEU A 168 1.24 -4.85 -0.81
C LEU A 168 -0.17 -4.28 -0.95
N LYS A 169 -0.47 -3.24 -0.17
CA LYS A 169 -1.79 -2.61 -0.17
C LYS A 169 -1.70 -1.09 -0.14
N ARG A 170 -2.87 -0.47 -0.33
CA ARG A 170 -3.11 0.94 0.01
C ARG A 170 -2.25 1.93 -0.77
N PHE A 171 -1.85 1.58 -2.00
CA PHE A 171 -1.19 2.51 -2.90
C PHE A 171 -2.13 3.67 -3.22
N VAL A 172 -1.94 4.81 -2.55
CA VAL A 172 -2.86 5.94 -2.64
C VAL A 172 -2.10 7.26 -2.70
N HIS A 173 -2.60 8.16 -3.55
CA HIS A 173 -2.10 9.52 -3.69
C HIS A 173 -3.07 10.51 -3.05
N SER A 174 -2.53 11.63 -2.58
CA SER A 174 -3.37 12.76 -2.22
C SER A 174 -4.18 13.22 -3.44
N ARG A 175 -5.48 13.43 -3.25
CA ARG A 175 -6.38 13.96 -4.28
C ARG A 175 -6.00 15.37 -4.74
N THR A 176 -5.24 16.13 -3.93
CA THR A 176 -4.73 17.44 -4.32
C THR A 176 -3.52 17.38 -5.26
N LEU A 177 -2.96 16.19 -5.50
CA LEU A 177 -1.82 15.99 -6.39
C LEU A 177 -2.30 15.88 -7.85
N THR A 178 -2.52 17.02 -8.50
CA THR A 178 -3.08 17.09 -9.87
C THR A 178 -2.03 17.09 -10.97
N ASP A 179 -0.81 17.55 -10.67
CA ASP A 179 0.29 17.56 -11.63
C ASP A 179 0.77 16.14 -11.97
N LYS A 180 0.91 15.85 -13.27
CA LYS A 180 1.24 14.49 -13.73
C LYS A 180 2.68 14.11 -13.41
N ALA A 181 3.63 15.03 -13.58
CA ALA A 181 5.04 14.77 -13.31
C ALA A 181 5.26 14.55 -11.81
N GLN A 182 4.66 15.39 -10.96
CA GLN A 182 4.71 15.24 -9.51
C GLN A 182 4.04 13.93 -9.05
N ARG A 183 2.92 13.53 -9.66
CA ARG A 183 2.27 12.25 -9.37
C ARG A 183 3.16 11.06 -9.75
N LEU A 184 3.80 11.11 -10.92
CA LEU A 184 4.76 10.09 -11.32
C LEU A 184 5.94 10.04 -10.34
N ARG A 185 6.51 11.19 -9.97
CA ARG A 185 7.60 11.28 -9.00
C ARG A 185 7.23 10.66 -7.67
N VAL A 186 6.06 10.99 -7.11
CA VAL A 186 5.57 10.37 -5.87
C VAL A 186 5.36 8.86 -6.04
N THR A 187 4.88 8.41 -7.20
CA THR A 187 4.73 6.96 -7.48
C THR A 187 6.09 6.26 -7.43
N LEU A 188 7.10 6.81 -8.10
CA LEU A 188 8.45 6.25 -8.16
C LEU A 188 9.14 6.29 -6.79
N GLU A 189 8.94 7.34 -6.00
CA GLU A 189 9.42 7.43 -4.61
C GLU A 189 8.80 6.38 -3.70
N LEU A 190 7.49 6.14 -3.80
CA LEU A 190 6.82 5.08 -3.04
C LEU A 190 7.35 3.69 -3.45
N LEU A 191 7.58 3.47 -4.75
CA LEU A 191 8.17 2.23 -5.26
C LEU A 191 9.62 2.06 -4.77
N LEU A 192 10.40 3.14 -4.73
CA LEU A 192 11.76 3.14 -4.21
C LEU A 192 11.78 2.78 -2.73
N GLY A 193 10.91 3.41 -1.93
CA GLY A 193 10.80 3.12 -0.51
C GLY A 193 10.35 1.68 -0.23
N ALA A 194 9.44 1.14 -1.04
CA ALA A 194 9.05 -0.26 -0.98
C ALA A 194 10.21 -1.20 -1.38
N GLY A 195 10.91 -0.92 -2.48
CA GLY A 195 12.06 -1.72 -2.93
C GLY A 195 13.19 -1.73 -1.90
N ARG A 196 13.55 -0.56 -1.35
CA ARG A 196 14.56 -0.43 -0.27
C ARG A 196 14.13 -1.19 0.99
N THR A 197 12.85 -1.15 1.34
CA THR A 197 12.30 -1.95 2.43
C THR A 197 12.49 -3.44 2.18
N LEU A 198 12.11 -3.94 1.00
CA LEU A 198 12.22 -5.36 0.66
C LEU A 198 13.69 -5.83 0.63
N VAL A 199 14.63 -4.96 0.25
CA VAL A 199 16.07 -5.22 0.37
C VAL A 199 16.51 -5.23 1.84
N ALA A 200 15.95 -4.39 2.71
CA ALA A 200 16.41 -4.26 4.10
C ALA A 200 15.87 -5.35 5.04
N LEU A 201 14.68 -5.89 4.76
CA LEU A 201 14.00 -6.84 5.66
C LEU A 201 14.75 -8.17 5.81
N GLU A 202 14.71 -8.71 7.03
CA GLU A 202 15.13 -10.06 7.37
C GLU A 202 14.03 -10.77 8.19
N PRO A 203 13.64 -12.02 7.84
CA PRO A 203 14.08 -12.75 6.66
C PRO A 203 13.64 -12.07 5.36
N ALA A 204 14.41 -12.28 4.29
CA ALA A 204 14.09 -11.72 2.99
C ALA A 204 12.66 -12.09 2.54
N VAL A 205 11.90 -11.08 2.12
CA VAL A 205 10.57 -11.25 1.53
C VAL A 205 10.73 -11.91 0.16
N ARG A 206 10.05 -13.04 -0.04
CA ARG A 206 10.12 -13.84 -1.28
C ARG A 206 8.85 -13.73 -2.12
N VAL A 207 7.74 -13.34 -1.51
CA VAL A 207 6.45 -13.23 -2.20
C VAL A 207 5.72 -11.97 -1.74
N LEU A 208 5.15 -11.26 -2.71
CA LEU A 208 4.14 -10.23 -2.49
C LEU A 208 2.77 -10.79 -2.85
N VAL A 209 1.78 -10.51 -2.01
CA VAL A 209 0.38 -10.76 -2.31
C VAL A 209 -0.40 -9.45 -2.24
N GLY A 210 -1.64 -9.44 -2.70
CA GLY A 210 -2.52 -8.29 -2.57
C GLY A 210 -3.65 -8.35 -3.57
N ASP A 211 -4.37 -7.25 -3.73
CA ASP A 211 -5.40 -7.12 -4.74
C ASP A 211 -5.24 -5.83 -5.56
N VAL A 212 -5.63 -5.87 -6.82
CA VAL A 212 -5.43 -4.76 -7.77
C VAL A 212 -6.62 -4.58 -8.71
N GLU A 213 -6.87 -3.32 -9.05
CA GLU A 213 -7.62 -2.98 -10.26
C GLU A 213 -6.69 -3.13 -11.47
N GLU A 214 -7.07 -3.98 -12.43
CA GLU A 214 -6.23 -4.31 -13.59
C GLU A 214 -5.86 -3.08 -14.43
N GLN A 215 -6.79 -2.14 -14.58
CA GLN A 215 -6.59 -0.94 -15.42
C GLN A 215 -5.83 0.20 -14.72
N VAL A 216 -5.57 0.10 -13.42
CA VAL A 216 -5.03 1.22 -12.63
C VAL A 216 -3.85 0.80 -11.77
N ALA A 217 -4.03 -0.18 -10.90
CA ALA A 217 -3.03 -0.53 -9.89
C ALA A 217 -1.98 -1.53 -10.42
N LEU A 218 -2.38 -2.42 -11.33
CA LEU A 218 -1.46 -3.41 -11.92
C LEU A 218 -0.26 -2.74 -12.60
N ARG A 219 -0.47 -1.61 -13.30
CA ARG A 219 0.61 -0.88 -13.98
C ARG A 219 1.75 -0.48 -13.03
N HIS A 220 1.47 -0.19 -11.76
CA HIS A 220 2.50 0.20 -10.80
C HIS A 220 3.33 -1.02 -10.37
N LEU A 221 2.71 -2.21 -10.29
CA LEU A 221 3.43 -3.47 -10.03
C LEU A 221 4.33 -3.83 -11.21
N LEU A 222 3.83 -3.67 -12.44
CA LEU A 222 4.59 -3.92 -13.65
C LEU A 222 5.74 -2.92 -13.82
N LEU A 223 5.51 -1.65 -13.49
CA LEU A 223 6.55 -0.62 -13.44
C LEU A 223 7.65 -1.00 -12.44
N ALA A 224 7.31 -1.61 -11.31
CA ALA A 224 8.30 -2.14 -10.35
C ALA A 224 9.03 -3.41 -10.85
N GLY A 225 8.73 -3.89 -12.06
CA GLY A 225 9.33 -5.08 -12.65
C GLY A 225 8.80 -6.39 -12.09
N LEU A 226 7.66 -6.40 -11.38
CA LEU A 226 7.15 -7.61 -10.77
C LEU A 226 6.54 -8.56 -11.81
N ASP A 227 6.76 -9.86 -11.61
CA ASP A 227 6.05 -10.93 -12.31
C ASP A 227 4.78 -11.28 -11.53
N VAL A 228 3.65 -10.74 -12.00
CA VAL A 228 2.37 -10.77 -11.30
C VAL A 228 1.48 -11.89 -11.85
N HIS A 229 1.03 -12.78 -10.98
CA HIS A 229 -0.01 -13.77 -11.26
C HIS A 229 -1.34 -13.26 -10.71
N LEU A 230 -2.28 -12.92 -11.59
CA LEU A 230 -3.64 -12.55 -11.25
C LEU A 230 -4.51 -13.80 -11.10
N ILE A 231 -5.28 -13.85 -10.01
CA ILE A 231 -6.25 -14.92 -9.75
C ILE A 231 -7.62 -14.44 -10.21
N GLU A 232 -8.17 -15.12 -11.21
CA GLU A 232 -9.45 -14.83 -11.84
C GLU A 232 -10.62 -15.48 -11.07
N ASP A 233 -11.85 -15.13 -11.46
CA ASP A 233 -13.09 -15.77 -10.98
C ASP A 233 -13.37 -15.69 -9.47
N THR A 234 -12.69 -14.79 -8.76
CA THR A 234 -12.97 -14.53 -7.34
C THR A 234 -14.10 -13.52 -7.15
N ARG A 235 -14.78 -13.59 -6.01
CA ARG A 235 -15.86 -12.66 -5.65
C ARG A 235 -15.57 -12.03 -4.31
N PRO A 236 -14.88 -10.87 -4.30
CA PRO A 236 -14.54 -10.21 -3.05
C PRO A 236 -15.81 -9.82 -2.30
N TRP A 237 -15.74 -9.94 -0.99
CA TRP A 237 -16.83 -9.63 -0.10
C TRP A 237 -16.29 -9.16 1.25
N LEU A 238 -16.86 -8.07 1.74
CA LEU A 238 -16.70 -7.62 3.12
C LEU A 238 -18.09 -7.45 3.74
N PRO A 239 -18.22 -7.57 5.08
CA PRO A 239 -19.45 -7.25 5.79
C PRO A 239 -19.97 -5.84 5.47
N ASP A 240 -21.30 -5.64 5.47
CA ASP A 240 -21.92 -4.35 5.11
C ASP A 240 -21.66 -3.22 6.12
N ASP A 241 -21.17 -3.57 7.31
CA ASP A 241 -20.72 -2.64 8.33
C ASP A 241 -19.21 -2.39 8.30
N ASP A 242 -18.47 -3.08 7.42
CA ASP A 242 -17.07 -2.82 7.16
C ASP A 242 -16.91 -1.45 6.50
N LEU A 243 -15.94 -0.68 7.00
CA LEU A 243 -15.63 0.65 6.52
C LEU A 243 -15.31 0.68 5.03
N LEU A 244 -14.74 -0.39 4.48
CA LEU A 244 -14.24 -0.48 3.11
C LEU A 244 -15.05 -1.41 2.23
N HIS A 245 -16.23 -1.85 2.67
CA HIS A 245 -17.14 -2.66 1.86
C HIS A 245 -17.39 -2.06 0.46
N LEU A 246 -17.49 -0.72 0.39
CA LEU A 246 -17.72 -0.02 -0.88
C LEU A 246 -16.54 -0.10 -1.85
N ALA A 247 -15.33 -0.40 -1.38
CA ALA A 247 -14.19 -0.66 -2.24
C ALA A 247 -14.46 -1.88 -3.14
N TYR A 248 -15.12 -2.92 -2.65
CA TYR A 248 -15.35 -4.14 -3.45
C TYR A 248 -16.70 -4.16 -4.19
N THR A 249 -17.61 -3.25 -3.87
CA THR A 249 -18.92 -3.15 -4.54
C THR A 249 -19.03 -2.01 -5.56
N ARG A 250 -18.17 -0.99 -5.48
CA ARG A 250 -18.20 0.16 -6.40
C ARG A 250 -17.00 0.27 -7.34
N ARG A 251 -15.87 -0.37 -7.03
CA ARG A 251 -14.71 -0.37 -7.95
C ARG A 251 -14.99 -1.28 -9.14
N ALA A 252 -14.24 -1.04 -10.23
CA ALA A 252 -14.08 -2.06 -11.26
C ALA A 252 -13.52 -3.34 -10.62
N GLU A 253 -13.71 -4.48 -11.29
CA GLU A 253 -13.29 -5.79 -10.80
C GLU A 253 -11.86 -5.76 -10.23
N VAL A 254 -11.76 -6.00 -8.92
CA VAL A 254 -10.51 -6.11 -8.18
C VAL A 254 -10.13 -7.58 -8.14
N LYS A 255 -8.88 -7.91 -8.45
CA LYS A 255 -8.40 -9.29 -8.52
C LYS A 255 -7.24 -9.52 -7.55
N PRO A 256 -7.20 -10.65 -6.83
CA PRO A 256 -6.03 -11.05 -6.07
C PRO A 256 -4.83 -11.23 -6.99
N PHE A 257 -3.65 -11.01 -6.44
CA PHE A 257 -2.41 -11.34 -7.12
C PHE A 257 -1.41 -12.00 -6.17
N VAL A 258 -0.51 -12.75 -6.79
CA VAL A 258 0.73 -13.26 -6.18
C VAL A 258 1.87 -12.83 -7.09
N ALA A 259 2.92 -12.24 -6.53
CA ALA A 259 4.11 -11.84 -7.26
C ALA A 259 5.37 -12.35 -6.54
N GLN A 260 6.27 -12.99 -7.27
CA GLN A 260 7.56 -13.38 -6.71
C GLN A 260 8.46 -12.14 -6.60
N VAL A 261 9.11 -11.99 -5.46
CA VAL A 261 10.14 -10.98 -5.28
C VAL A 261 11.43 -11.53 -5.89
N PRO A 262 12.13 -10.76 -6.76
CA PRO A 262 13.45 -11.14 -7.25
C PRO A 262 14.41 -11.44 -6.10
N ASP A 263 15.52 -12.11 -6.40
CA ASP A 263 16.56 -12.26 -5.38
C ASP A 263 17.10 -10.90 -4.93
N ARG A 264 17.77 -10.88 -3.77
CA ARG A 264 18.24 -9.64 -3.14
C ARG A 264 19.19 -8.84 -4.05
N ALA A 265 20.04 -9.51 -4.83
CA ALA A 265 21.00 -8.83 -5.69
C ALA A 265 20.30 -8.18 -6.88
N GLU A 266 19.39 -8.91 -7.53
CA GLU A 266 18.57 -8.38 -8.61
C GLU A 266 17.70 -7.21 -8.13
N LEU A 267 17.01 -7.37 -7.00
CA LEU A 267 16.18 -6.33 -6.41
C LEU A 267 16.99 -5.08 -6.06
N ALA A 268 18.19 -5.23 -5.49
CA ALA A 268 19.09 -4.12 -5.21
C ALA A 268 19.48 -3.38 -6.50
N GLY A 269 19.81 -4.10 -7.58
CA GLY A 269 20.10 -3.49 -8.88
C GLY A 269 18.91 -2.72 -9.44
N ARG A 270 17.68 -3.24 -9.31
CA ARG A 270 16.46 -2.52 -9.72
C ARG A 270 16.23 -1.25 -8.90
N VAL A 271 16.50 -1.30 -7.60
CA VAL A 271 16.43 -0.14 -6.70
C VAL A 271 17.44 0.94 -7.12
N GLU A 272 18.65 0.57 -7.52
CA GLU A 272 19.65 1.52 -8.04
C GLU A 272 19.20 2.17 -9.36
N LEU A 273 18.62 1.40 -10.28
CA LEU A 273 18.06 1.93 -11.51
C LEU A 273 16.91 2.92 -11.25
N LEU A 274 16.04 2.61 -10.29
CA LEU A 274 14.93 3.50 -9.91
C LEU A 274 15.43 4.79 -9.26
N GLU A 275 16.48 4.71 -8.43
CA GLU A 275 17.16 5.88 -7.86
C GLU A 275 17.74 6.78 -8.98
N ALA A 276 18.39 6.17 -9.97
CA ALA A 276 18.92 6.89 -11.13
C ALA A 276 17.80 7.56 -11.95
N ALA A 277 16.67 6.86 -12.14
CA ALA A 277 15.52 7.43 -12.84
C ALA A 277 14.94 8.65 -12.11
N LEU A 278 14.86 8.61 -10.77
CA LEU A 278 14.40 9.74 -9.93
C LEU A 278 15.33 10.95 -9.96
N ALA A 279 16.61 10.75 -10.30
CA ALA A 279 17.60 11.81 -10.46
C ALA A 279 17.59 12.47 -11.86
N SER A 280 16.84 11.91 -12.82
CA SER A 280 16.73 12.45 -14.18
C SER A 280 15.96 13.78 -14.23
N GLU A 281 16.37 14.67 -15.14
CA GLU A 281 15.62 15.89 -15.46
C GLU A 281 14.34 15.57 -16.24
N ASP A 282 14.40 14.63 -17.18
CA ASP A 282 13.21 14.07 -17.84
C ASP A 282 12.79 12.79 -17.11
N LEU A 283 11.82 12.95 -16.21
CA LEU A 283 11.32 11.85 -15.39
C LEU A 283 10.47 10.85 -16.19
N PHE A 284 9.81 11.29 -17.27
CA PHE A 284 8.97 10.39 -18.06
C PHE A 284 9.84 9.45 -18.89
N GLU A 285 10.82 10.00 -19.61
CA GLU A 285 11.78 9.20 -20.37
C GLU A 285 12.53 8.22 -19.47
N ALA A 286 12.99 8.69 -18.29
CA ALA A 286 13.69 7.83 -17.35
C ALA A 286 12.81 6.74 -16.73
N ALA A 287 11.52 7.02 -16.49
CA ALA A 287 10.57 6.02 -16.00
C ALA A 287 10.28 4.95 -17.05
N ASP A 288 10.16 5.34 -18.32
CA ASP A 288 9.98 4.41 -19.44
C ASP A 288 11.22 3.53 -19.60
N ALA A 289 12.42 4.13 -19.61
CA ALA A 289 13.68 3.39 -19.67
C ALA A 289 13.86 2.42 -18.50
N PHE A 290 13.48 2.83 -17.29
CA PHE A 290 13.45 1.96 -16.11
C PHE A 290 12.50 0.77 -16.32
N SER A 291 11.26 1.04 -16.74
CA SER A 291 10.24 0.00 -17.01
C SER A 291 10.74 -1.01 -18.04
N ASP A 292 11.38 -0.55 -19.11
CA ASP A 292 11.94 -1.39 -20.18
C ASP A 292 13.12 -2.26 -19.72
N ALA A 293 13.89 -1.78 -18.74
CA ALA A 293 15.02 -2.50 -18.15
C ALA A 293 14.56 -3.62 -17.21
N VAL A 294 13.52 -3.39 -16.40
CA VAL A 294 13.08 -4.35 -15.37
C VAL A 294 11.98 -5.31 -15.84
N ARG A 295 11.22 -4.95 -16.89
CA ARG A 295 10.22 -5.77 -17.59
C ARG A 295 9.27 -6.57 -16.69
N GLY A 296 8.36 -5.89 -15.99
CA GLY A 296 7.28 -6.56 -15.28
C GLY A 296 6.35 -7.31 -16.23
N SER A 297 5.79 -8.43 -15.78
CA SER A 297 4.85 -9.24 -16.56
C SER A 297 3.59 -9.59 -15.77
N ALA A 298 2.49 -9.87 -16.48
CA ALA A 298 1.25 -10.32 -15.88
C ALA A 298 0.77 -11.63 -16.52
N ARG A 299 0.36 -12.59 -15.68
CA ARG A 299 -0.23 -13.87 -16.06
C ARG A 299 -1.56 -14.05 -15.35
N ARG A 300 -2.47 -14.82 -15.92
CA ARG A 300 -3.79 -15.09 -15.35
C ARG A 300 -3.89 -16.56 -14.96
N THR A 301 -4.53 -16.83 -13.83
CA THR A 301 -4.73 -18.18 -13.29
C THR A 301 -6.13 -18.24 -12.68
N ALA A 302 -6.85 -19.33 -12.88
CA ALA A 302 -8.15 -19.52 -12.24
C ALA A 302 -7.98 -19.78 -10.73
N ALA A 303 -8.97 -19.36 -9.94
CA ALA A 303 -9.02 -19.62 -8.49
C ALA A 303 -9.19 -21.10 -8.15
#